data_AF-A0A318LCK8-F1
#
_entry.id   AF-A0A318LCK8-F1
#
_cell.length_a   1.000
_cell.length_b   1.000
_cell.length_c   1.000
_cell.angle_alpha   90.00
_cell.angle_beta   90.00
_cell.angle_gamma   90.00
#
_symmetry.space_group_name_H-M   'P 1'
#
loop_
_entity.id
_entity.type
_entity.pdbx_description
1 polymer ?
#
loop_
_entity_poly.entity_id
_entity_poly.type
_entity_poly.pdbx_seq_one_letter_code
_entity_poly.pdbx_strand_id
1 'polypeptide(L)'
;MRRPRIAIATVAATLGLTLAACGGEEDTTGDAAAQTPSSSSSEQSAPSETASSSPAADDAASAEVTPPGTELSVGETATVPFTYGTEKSGTIAITVTAIEQGDPADLAAFGERANGLVPYFIRIKVENVGGTDLSYSSVSLRALGEDGRGTGVVITGDVEGKCESTSADDTFSAAGATFESCTLQAAQEGVAVTGAEFGDSEEYSDNPIVWTA
;
A
#
# COMPACT_ATOMS: atom_id res chain seq x y z
N MET A 1 -23.60 -1.20 -35.27
CA MET A 1 -23.77 0.27 -35.32
C MET A 1 -22.40 0.92 -35.09
N ARG A 2 -22.17 2.09 -35.69
CA ARG A 2 -20.86 2.64 -36.06
C ARG A 2 -20.08 3.19 -34.85
N ARG A 3 -18.79 2.83 -34.75
CA ARG A 3 -17.79 3.44 -33.86
C ARG A 3 -17.40 4.83 -34.40
N PRO A 4 -17.32 5.90 -33.59
CA PRO A 4 -16.69 7.13 -34.02
C PRO A 4 -15.16 7.03 -33.91
N ARG A 5 -14.49 7.50 -34.96
CA ARG A 5 -13.03 7.64 -35.10
C ARG A 5 -12.62 9.05 -34.65
N ILE A 6 -11.58 9.10 -33.81
CA ILE A 6 -10.40 10.01 -33.77
C ILE A 6 -10.57 11.46 -34.26
N ALA A 7 -10.14 12.41 -33.44
CA ALA A 7 -9.42 13.60 -33.91
C ALA A 7 -8.33 14.02 -32.90
N ILE A 8 -7.07 13.93 -33.34
CA ILE A 8 -5.88 14.48 -32.71
C ILE A 8 -5.76 15.95 -33.11
N ALA A 9 -5.47 16.84 -32.17
CA ALA A 9 -5.07 18.21 -32.45
C ALA A 9 -3.83 18.59 -31.64
N THR A 10 -2.68 18.53 -32.31
CA THR A 10 -1.39 19.11 -31.89
C THR A 10 -1.41 20.63 -32.08
N VAL A 11 -1.02 21.39 -31.05
CA VAL A 11 -0.55 22.77 -31.19
C VAL A 11 0.76 22.91 -30.45
N ALA A 12 1.82 23.19 -31.22
CA ALA A 12 3.13 23.57 -30.74
C ALA A 12 3.23 25.10 -30.68
N ALA A 13 3.84 25.64 -29.64
CA ALA A 13 4.38 27.00 -29.62
C ALA A 13 5.64 27.04 -28.71
N THR A 14 6.79 27.14 -29.36
CA THR A 14 8.11 27.43 -28.81
C THR A 14 8.35 28.94 -28.69
N LEU A 15 9.13 29.39 -27.69
CA LEU A 15 9.98 30.62 -27.56
C LEU A 15 10.11 30.91 -26.04
N GLY A 16 11.23 31.22 -25.38
CA GLY A 16 12.63 31.49 -25.72
C GLY A 16 13.34 32.01 -24.43
N LEU A 17 14.68 31.90 -24.42
CA LEU A 17 15.75 32.34 -23.48
C LEU A 17 15.42 33.46 -22.45
N THR A 18 16.01 33.50 -21.24
CA THR A 18 17.35 34.07 -20.98
C THR A 18 18.03 33.59 -19.67
N LEU A 19 19.35 33.34 -19.76
CA LEU A 19 20.30 33.26 -18.64
C LEU A 19 20.57 34.65 -18.08
N ALA A 20 20.54 34.80 -16.74
CA ALA A 20 21.10 35.95 -16.04
C ALA A 20 22.17 35.47 -15.06
N ALA A 21 23.42 35.82 -15.39
CA ALA A 21 24.60 35.73 -14.54
C ALA A 21 24.73 37.00 -13.69
N CYS A 22 25.12 36.84 -12.42
CA CYS A 22 25.82 37.83 -11.58
C CYS A 22 26.22 37.07 -10.30
N GLY A 23 27.49 36.94 -9.87
CA GLY A 23 28.65 37.79 -10.08
C GLY A 23 28.71 38.85 -8.97
N GLY A 24 29.44 38.59 -7.89
CA GLY A 24 29.66 39.56 -6.81
C GLY A 24 30.42 38.96 -5.61
N GLU A 25 31.75 39.07 -5.65
CA GLU A 25 32.69 38.82 -4.57
C GLU A 25 32.94 40.08 -3.71
N GLU A 26 33.64 39.87 -2.60
CA GLU A 26 34.37 40.82 -1.71
C GLU A 26 33.80 41.09 -0.30
N ASP A 27 34.35 40.27 0.61
CA ASP A 27 35.10 40.62 1.84
C ASP A 27 34.47 41.48 2.96
N THR A 28 34.37 40.86 4.15
CA THR A 28 34.81 41.55 5.36
C THR A 28 35.50 40.56 6.32
N THR A 29 36.77 40.86 6.54
CA THR A 29 37.73 40.27 7.48
C THR A 29 37.23 40.31 8.93
N GLY A 30 37.44 39.20 9.65
CA GLY A 30 37.28 39.09 11.10
C GLY A 30 38.27 38.07 11.67
N ASP A 31 39.35 38.59 12.24
CA ASP A 31 40.59 37.97 12.70
C ASP A 31 40.46 37.10 13.99
N ALA A 32 41.46 36.23 14.15
CA ALA A 32 41.97 35.62 15.40
C ALA A 32 41.11 34.59 16.16
N ALA A 33 41.63 33.49 16.71
CA ALA A 33 42.98 32.97 16.80
C ALA A 33 42.96 31.50 17.27
N ALA A 34 43.99 30.75 16.84
CA ALA A 34 44.75 29.73 17.57
C ALA A 34 44.01 28.52 18.22
N GLN A 35 44.43 27.30 17.82
CA GLN A 35 45.40 26.50 18.61
C GLN A 35 45.81 25.16 17.94
N THR A 36 47.13 25.01 17.79
CA THR A 36 48.01 23.81 17.95
C THR A 36 47.84 22.53 17.10
N PRO A 37 48.96 21.96 16.57
CA PRO A 37 48.98 20.69 15.83
C PRO A 37 49.58 19.49 16.60
N SER A 38 49.41 18.30 16.00
CA SER A 38 50.07 17.00 16.25
C SER A 38 49.52 16.21 17.47
N SER A 39 49.27 14.89 17.46
CA SER A 39 50.04 13.78 16.88
C SER A 39 49.26 12.45 17.05
N SER A 40 49.69 11.46 16.26
CA SER A 40 49.74 10.01 16.56
C SER A 40 48.52 9.11 16.42
N SER A 41 48.63 8.28 15.36
CA SER A 41 48.33 6.85 15.27
C SER A 41 48.23 6.08 16.59
N SER A 42 47.24 5.19 16.70
CA SER A 42 47.36 3.88 17.35
C SER A 42 46.26 2.95 16.86
N GLU A 43 46.71 1.86 16.25
CA GLU A 43 45.98 0.65 15.89
C GLU A 43 45.75 -0.18 17.17
N GLN A 44 44.53 -0.64 17.46
CA GLN A 44 44.31 -1.69 18.46
C GLN A 44 43.04 -2.51 18.15
N SER A 45 43.25 -3.83 18.05
CA SER A 45 42.29 -4.86 17.66
C SER A 45 41.35 -5.32 18.78
N ALA A 46 40.12 -5.70 18.37
CA ALA A 46 39.25 -6.82 18.83
C ALA A 46 38.79 -6.90 20.31
N PRO A 47 37.60 -7.44 20.65
CA PRO A 47 36.96 -8.62 20.03
C PRO A 47 35.44 -8.55 19.77
N SER A 48 34.97 -9.60 19.09
CA SER A 48 33.58 -9.97 18.85
C SER A 48 32.79 -10.19 20.16
N GLU A 49 31.61 -9.59 20.24
CA GLU A 49 30.48 -10.15 20.97
C GLU A 49 29.29 -10.26 20.00
N THR A 50 28.88 -11.50 19.76
CA THR A 50 27.62 -11.85 19.12
C THR A 50 26.48 -11.46 20.05
N ALA A 51 25.92 -10.27 19.86
CA ALA A 51 24.60 -9.92 20.36
C ALA A 51 23.57 -10.32 19.31
N SER A 52 22.82 -11.37 19.62
CA SER A 52 21.62 -11.79 18.92
C SER A 52 20.55 -10.71 19.11
N SER A 53 20.52 -9.73 18.22
CA SER A 53 19.44 -8.75 18.17
C SER A 53 18.22 -9.41 17.54
N SER A 54 17.26 -9.79 18.39
CA SER A 54 15.85 -9.82 18.00
C SER A 54 15.53 -8.55 17.21
N PRO A 55 14.79 -8.58 16.09
CA PRO A 55 14.31 -7.33 15.51
C PRO A 55 13.47 -6.65 16.59
N ALA A 56 13.97 -5.49 17.03
CA ALA A 56 13.20 -4.55 17.80
C ALA A 56 12.01 -4.16 16.91
N ALA A 57 10.84 -4.04 17.51
CA ALA A 57 9.75 -3.30 16.90
C ALA A 57 10.29 -1.90 16.61
N ASP A 58 10.59 -1.63 15.34
CA ASP A 58 11.00 -0.32 14.89
C ASP A 58 9.85 0.65 15.17
N ASP A 59 10.19 1.62 16.01
CA ASP A 59 9.69 2.96 16.10
C ASP A 59 8.66 3.32 15.02
N ALA A 60 7.52 3.88 15.44
CA ALA A 60 6.57 4.57 14.59
C ALA A 60 7.23 5.83 13.97
N ALA A 61 8.25 5.63 13.15
CA ALA A 61 8.65 6.54 12.11
C ALA A 61 7.41 6.79 11.25
N SER A 62 7.21 8.03 10.83
CA SER A 62 6.26 8.34 9.77
C SER A 62 6.53 7.39 8.61
N ALA A 63 5.76 6.31 8.53
CA ALA A 63 6.01 5.24 7.59
C ALA A 63 5.88 5.84 6.20
N GLU A 64 6.95 5.72 5.41
CA GLU A 64 6.98 6.26 4.07
C GLU A 64 5.83 5.66 3.26
N VAL A 65 5.04 6.52 2.63
CA VAL A 65 3.89 6.09 1.83
C VAL A 65 4.40 5.21 0.69
N THR A 66 3.81 4.03 0.55
CA THR A 66 4.12 3.09 -0.51
C THR A 66 3.72 3.70 -1.86
N PRO A 67 4.65 3.84 -2.83
CA PRO A 67 4.35 4.46 -4.10
C PRO A 67 3.24 3.74 -4.89
N PRO A 68 2.43 4.46 -5.69
CA PRO A 68 1.52 3.83 -6.64
C PRO A 68 2.25 2.90 -7.62
N GLY A 69 1.60 1.79 -7.98
CA GLY A 69 2.16 0.76 -8.88
C GLY A 69 3.17 -0.17 -8.21
N THR A 70 3.33 -0.11 -6.88
CA THR A 70 4.23 -1.03 -6.17
C THR A 70 3.69 -2.45 -6.20
N GLU A 71 4.57 -3.39 -6.55
CA GLU A 71 4.33 -4.83 -6.46
C GLU A 71 4.93 -5.37 -5.16
N LEU A 72 4.12 -6.11 -4.42
CA LEU A 72 4.43 -6.70 -3.12
C LEU A 72 4.13 -8.21 -3.15
N SER A 73 4.81 -8.94 -2.28
CA SER A 73 4.51 -10.34 -1.98
C SER A 73 3.44 -10.40 -0.88
N VAL A 74 2.61 -11.44 -0.87
CA VAL A 74 1.73 -11.74 0.26
C VAL A 74 2.59 -11.82 1.54
N GLY A 75 2.15 -11.11 2.58
CA GLY A 75 2.87 -10.91 3.84
C GLY A 75 3.63 -9.59 3.95
N GLU A 76 3.88 -8.90 2.83
CA GLU A 76 4.47 -7.55 2.84
C GLU A 76 3.42 -6.47 3.11
N THR A 77 3.85 -5.38 3.75
CA THR A 77 3.00 -4.29 4.21
C THR A 77 3.13 -3.08 3.28
N ALA A 78 1.99 -2.49 2.88
CA ALA A 78 1.95 -1.17 2.26
C ALA A 78 1.42 -0.13 3.23
N THR A 79 2.00 1.07 3.24
CA THR A 79 1.47 2.24 3.95
C THR A 79 0.82 3.18 2.94
N VAL A 80 -0.45 3.51 3.14
CA VAL A 80 -1.24 4.29 2.16
C VAL A 80 -2.05 5.40 2.83
N PRO A 81 -2.23 6.56 2.17
CA PRO A 81 -3.31 7.47 2.51
C PRO A 81 -4.65 6.77 2.29
N PHE A 82 -5.56 6.93 3.25
CA PHE A 82 -6.85 6.28 3.24
C PHE A 82 -7.94 7.28 3.62
N THR A 83 -9.06 7.22 2.89
CA THR A 83 -10.26 8.02 3.15
C THR A 83 -11.46 7.10 3.22
N TYR A 84 -12.28 7.25 4.26
CA TYR A 84 -13.51 6.51 4.44
C TYR A 84 -14.70 7.48 4.57
N GLY A 85 -15.68 7.33 3.69
CA GLY A 85 -16.78 8.30 3.57
C GLY A 85 -16.25 9.68 3.16
N THR A 86 -16.85 10.74 3.70
CA THR A 86 -16.50 12.14 3.36
C THR A 86 -15.74 12.87 4.47
N GLU A 87 -15.58 12.25 5.64
CA GLU A 87 -15.13 12.93 6.87
C GLU A 87 -13.87 12.34 7.49
N LYS A 88 -13.52 11.10 7.14
CA LYS A 88 -12.39 10.38 7.76
C LYS A 88 -11.29 10.22 6.76
N SER A 89 -10.13 10.81 7.06
CA SER A 89 -8.91 10.66 6.29
C SER A 89 -7.73 10.45 7.22
N GLY A 90 -6.79 9.61 6.79
CA GLY A 90 -5.64 9.24 7.58
C GLY A 90 -4.64 8.42 6.78
N THR A 91 -3.73 7.77 7.50
CA THR A 91 -2.76 6.85 6.93
C THR A 91 -2.92 5.51 7.61
N ILE A 92 -3.04 4.46 6.81
CA ILE A 92 -3.13 3.08 7.30
C ILE A 92 -1.99 2.25 6.70
N ALA A 93 -1.62 1.19 7.40
CA ALA A 93 -0.83 0.12 6.83
C ALA A 93 -1.74 -1.08 6.52
N ILE A 94 -1.61 -1.65 5.33
CA ILE A 94 -2.36 -2.81 4.84
C ILE A 94 -1.38 -3.94 4.58
N THR A 95 -1.67 -5.12 5.11
CA THR A 95 -0.92 -6.35 4.83
C THR A 95 -1.88 -7.40 4.32
N VAL A 96 -1.67 -7.93 3.12
CA VAL A 96 -2.37 -9.13 2.65
C VAL A 96 -1.73 -10.33 3.30
N THR A 97 -2.44 -11.02 4.17
CA THR A 97 -1.91 -12.15 4.95
C THR A 97 -2.13 -13.48 4.25
N ALA A 98 -3.17 -13.60 3.42
CA ALA A 98 -3.42 -14.78 2.60
C ALA A 98 -4.34 -14.47 1.42
N ILE A 99 -4.17 -15.22 0.34
CA ILE A 99 -5.09 -15.31 -0.80
C ILE A 99 -5.39 -16.80 -0.99
N GLU A 100 -6.59 -17.23 -0.59
CA GLU A 100 -6.92 -18.65 -0.51
C GLU A 100 -8.10 -19.00 -1.42
N GLN A 101 -7.97 -20.07 -2.20
CA GLN A 101 -9.09 -20.63 -2.93
C GLN A 101 -10.00 -21.42 -1.96
N GLY A 102 -11.28 -21.09 -1.95
CA GLY A 102 -12.31 -21.83 -1.21
C GLY A 102 -12.98 -22.94 -2.02
N ASP A 103 -13.95 -23.62 -1.41
CA ASP A 103 -14.74 -24.65 -2.08
C ASP A 103 -15.95 -24.00 -2.78
N PRO A 104 -16.29 -24.35 -4.03
CA PRO A 104 -17.51 -23.87 -4.68
C PRO A 104 -18.79 -24.05 -3.83
N ALA A 105 -18.86 -25.07 -2.98
CA ALA A 105 -19.97 -25.30 -2.06
C ALA A 105 -20.13 -24.20 -1.01
N ASP A 106 -19.07 -23.44 -0.71
CA ASP A 106 -19.11 -22.30 0.22
C ASP A 106 -19.99 -21.16 -0.31
N LEU A 107 -20.23 -21.13 -1.63
CA LEU A 107 -21.11 -20.17 -2.27
C LEU A 107 -22.57 -20.62 -2.36
N ALA A 108 -22.94 -21.79 -1.80
CA ALA A 108 -24.30 -22.31 -1.90
C ALA A 108 -25.38 -21.33 -1.34
N ALA A 109 -25.04 -20.58 -0.29
CA ALA A 109 -25.94 -19.59 0.32
C ALA A 109 -26.24 -18.39 -0.60
N PHE A 110 -25.42 -18.15 -1.63
CA PHE A 110 -25.59 -17.06 -2.61
C PHE A 110 -26.53 -17.46 -3.76
N GLY A 111 -27.03 -18.69 -3.76
CA GLY A 111 -28.03 -19.21 -4.70
C GLY A 111 -27.46 -19.44 -6.10
N GLU A 112 -28.37 -19.67 -7.05
CA GLU A 112 -28.02 -20.14 -8.39
C GLU A 112 -27.09 -19.20 -9.18
N ARG A 113 -27.03 -17.91 -8.81
CA ARG A 113 -26.13 -16.93 -9.44
C ARG A 113 -24.65 -17.21 -9.16
N ALA A 114 -24.35 -17.94 -8.09
CA ALA A 114 -22.98 -18.31 -7.75
C ALA A 114 -22.57 -19.68 -8.32
N ASN A 115 -23.45 -20.36 -9.04
CA ASN A 115 -23.12 -21.63 -9.68
C ASN A 115 -22.00 -21.45 -10.72
N GLY A 116 -20.99 -22.33 -10.68
CA GLY A 116 -19.82 -22.24 -11.56
C GLY A 116 -18.81 -21.16 -11.15
N LEU A 117 -18.98 -20.57 -9.96
CA LEU A 117 -18.00 -19.69 -9.34
C LEU A 117 -17.19 -20.45 -8.30
N VAL A 118 -15.94 -20.03 -8.15
CA VAL A 118 -15.02 -20.48 -7.11
C VAL A 118 -14.75 -19.28 -6.19
N PRO A 119 -15.00 -19.39 -4.87
CA PRO A 119 -14.70 -18.32 -3.94
C PRO A 119 -13.20 -18.20 -3.70
N TYR A 120 -12.74 -16.97 -3.45
CA TYR A 120 -11.41 -16.66 -2.97
C TYR A 120 -11.50 -15.77 -1.74
N PHE A 121 -10.73 -16.11 -0.72
CA PHE A 121 -10.69 -15.43 0.56
C PHE A 121 -9.41 -14.59 0.63
N ILE A 122 -9.55 -13.27 0.51
CA ILE A 122 -8.41 -12.35 0.66
C ILE A 122 -8.40 -11.86 2.10
N ARG A 123 -7.44 -12.35 2.89
CA ARG A 123 -7.28 -11.97 4.28
C ARG A 123 -6.33 -10.78 4.39
N ILE A 124 -6.73 -9.79 5.17
CA ILE A 124 -5.94 -8.59 5.40
C ILE A 124 -5.81 -8.29 6.88
N LYS A 125 -4.66 -7.74 7.25
CA LYS A 125 -4.46 -7.01 8.50
C LYS A 125 -4.33 -5.53 8.16
N VAL A 126 -5.01 -4.68 8.90
CA VAL A 126 -4.98 -3.22 8.74
C VAL A 126 -4.56 -2.58 10.05
N GLU A 127 -3.67 -1.61 9.98
CA GLU A 127 -3.18 -0.83 11.13
C GLU A 127 -3.39 0.66 10.87
N ASN A 128 -3.86 1.40 11.89
CA ASN A 128 -3.90 2.84 11.88
C ASN A 128 -2.52 3.37 12.25
N VAL A 129 -1.71 3.77 11.27
CA VAL A 129 -0.37 4.31 11.52
C VAL A 129 -0.36 5.83 11.67
N GLY A 130 -1.38 6.51 11.12
CA GLY A 130 -1.50 7.97 11.19
C GLY A 130 -2.08 8.49 12.52
N GLY A 131 -2.75 7.62 13.29
CA GLY A 131 -3.38 7.97 14.56
C GLY A 131 -4.59 8.89 14.46
N THR A 132 -5.12 9.13 13.26
CA THR A 132 -6.38 9.86 13.07
C THR A 132 -7.57 8.97 13.42
N ASP A 133 -8.73 9.57 13.72
CA ASP A 133 -9.93 8.79 13.99
C ASP A 133 -10.48 8.13 12.71
N LEU A 134 -10.24 6.82 12.59
CA LEU A 134 -10.70 5.97 11.50
C LEU A 134 -11.68 4.90 12.00
N SER A 135 -12.27 5.07 13.18
CA SER A 135 -13.20 4.10 13.78
C SER A 135 -14.30 3.68 12.80
N TYR A 136 -14.73 2.42 12.80
CA TYR A 136 -15.81 1.94 11.90
C TYR A 136 -15.51 2.00 10.39
N SER A 137 -14.27 2.27 9.99
CA SER A 137 -13.87 2.14 8.59
C SER A 137 -13.75 0.69 8.18
N SER A 138 -14.07 0.38 6.93
CA SER A 138 -13.77 -0.90 6.30
C SER A 138 -12.74 -0.73 5.19
N VAL A 139 -11.95 -1.77 4.96
CA VAL A 139 -10.98 -1.85 3.87
C VAL A 139 -11.29 -3.14 3.11
N SER A 140 -11.37 -3.02 1.78
CA SER A 140 -11.55 -4.16 0.89
C SER A 140 -10.52 -4.11 -0.23
N LEU A 141 -10.09 -5.28 -0.69
CA LEU A 141 -9.19 -5.41 -1.83
C LEU A 141 -9.89 -6.14 -2.98
N ARG A 142 -9.48 -5.86 -4.21
CA ARG A 142 -10.02 -6.56 -5.38
C ARG A 142 -9.12 -7.74 -5.76
N ALA A 143 -9.73 -8.88 -6.09
CA ALA A 143 -9.00 -10.03 -6.62
C ALA A 143 -8.48 -9.78 -8.05
N LEU A 144 -7.24 -10.21 -8.30
CA LEU A 144 -6.61 -10.24 -9.62
C LEU A 144 -6.35 -11.68 -10.08
N GLY A 145 -6.65 -11.95 -11.34
CA GLY A 145 -6.28 -13.20 -12.00
C GLY A 145 -4.80 -13.21 -12.45
N GLU A 146 -4.36 -14.34 -13.01
CA GLU A 146 -3.00 -14.53 -13.54
C GLU A 146 -2.57 -13.51 -14.61
N ASP A 147 -3.54 -12.90 -15.28
CA ASP A 147 -3.32 -11.88 -16.30
C ASP A 147 -3.22 -10.45 -15.73
N GLY A 148 -3.20 -10.31 -14.41
CA GLY A 148 -3.15 -9.04 -13.69
C GLY A 148 -4.44 -8.23 -13.77
N ARG A 149 -5.56 -8.83 -14.20
CA ARG A 149 -6.85 -8.16 -14.31
C ARG A 149 -7.82 -8.66 -13.26
N GLY A 150 -8.80 -7.83 -12.91
CA GLY A 150 -9.91 -8.27 -12.07
C GLY A 150 -10.64 -9.48 -12.66
N THR A 151 -11.15 -10.36 -11.80
CA THR A 151 -11.80 -11.63 -12.20
C THR A 151 -13.08 -11.46 -13.04
N GLY A 152 -13.62 -10.24 -13.10
CA GLY A 152 -14.88 -9.92 -13.77
C GLY A 152 -16.14 -10.36 -13.01
N VAL A 153 -15.97 -10.91 -11.81
CA VAL A 153 -17.05 -11.38 -10.95
C VAL A 153 -17.23 -10.40 -9.79
N VAL A 154 -18.50 -10.09 -9.47
CA VAL A 154 -18.86 -9.29 -8.29
C VAL A 154 -19.74 -10.15 -7.41
N ILE A 155 -19.31 -10.35 -6.18
CA ILE A 155 -20.04 -11.04 -5.13
C ILE A 155 -20.04 -10.16 -3.88
N THR A 156 -21.13 -10.18 -3.12
CA THR A 156 -21.27 -9.37 -1.91
C THR A 156 -21.88 -10.22 -0.83
N GLY A 157 -21.28 -10.17 0.36
CA GLY A 157 -21.62 -10.99 1.51
C GLY A 157 -20.39 -11.74 2.00
N ASP A 158 -20.64 -12.64 2.95
CA ASP A 158 -19.61 -13.35 3.71
C ASP A 158 -19.84 -14.86 3.63
N VAL A 159 -18.79 -15.62 3.92
CA VAL A 159 -18.87 -17.06 4.15
C VAL A 159 -18.60 -17.31 5.63
N GLU A 160 -19.65 -17.65 6.38
CA GLU A 160 -19.60 -17.85 7.83
C GLU A 160 -18.47 -18.82 8.24
N GLY A 161 -17.63 -18.39 9.18
CA GLY A 161 -16.51 -19.18 9.71
C GLY A 161 -15.34 -19.38 8.75
N LYS A 162 -15.38 -18.77 7.55
CA LYS A 162 -14.30 -18.85 6.55
C LYS A 162 -13.78 -17.48 6.15
N CYS A 163 -14.68 -16.59 5.75
CA CYS A 163 -14.36 -15.25 5.27
C CYS A 163 -15.47 -14.29 5.67
N GLU A 164 -15.23 -13.55 6.75
CA GLU A 164 -16.14 -12.53 7.28
C GLU A 164 -15.49 -11.16 7.11
N SER A 165 -16.19 -10.28 6.42
CA SER A 165 -15.82 -8.89 6.25
C SER A 165 -16.13 -8.15 7.55
N THR A 166 -15.10 -7.59 8.19
CA THR A 166 -15.31 -6.73 9.36
C THR A 166 -14.90 -5.31 9.07
N SER A 167 -15.41 -4.41 9.92
CA SER A 167 -14.97 -3.02 10.00
C SER A 167 -14.18 -2.82 11.29
N ALA A 168 -13.38 -1.77 11.33
CA ALA A 168 -12.70 -1.35 12.53
C ALA A 168 -13.71 -1.02 13.66
N ASP A 169 -13.33 -1.18 14.92
CA ASP A 169 -14.16 -0.74 16.06
C ASP A 169 -13.83 0.71 16.46
N ASP A 170 -14.28 1.14 17.65
CA ASP A 170 -14.02 2.48 18.19
C ASP A 170 -12.58 2.70 18.65
N THR A 171 -11.79 1.63 18.79
CA THR A 171 -10.39 1.71 19.20
C THR A 171 -9.47 2.07 18.03
N PHE A 172 -9.96 1.97 16.79
CA PHE A 172 -9.24 2.37 15.57
C PHE A 172 -9.15 3.89 15.37
N SER A 173 -9.02 4.60 16.49
CA SER A 173 -8.89 6.05 16.60
C SER A 173 -7.51 6.50 17.08
N ALA A 174 -6.56 5.57 17.24
CA ALA A 174 -5.22 5.82 17.74
C ALA A 174 -4.16 5.10 16.89
N ALA A 175 -2.94 5.63 16.92
CA ALA A 175 -1.80 5.03 16.22
C ALA A 175 -1.50 3.62 16.79
N GLY A 176 -1.22 2.67 15.92
CA GLY A 176 -0.97 1.27 16.26
C GLY A 176 -2.23 0.43 16.53
N ALA A 177 -3.43 1.01 16.44
CA ALA A 177 -4.66 0.23 16.49
C ALA A 177 -4.78 -0.65 15.24
N THR A 178 -5.24 -1.88 15.40
CA THR A 178 -5.31 -2.87 14.30
C THR A 178 -6.64 -3.59 14.24
N PHE A 179 -7.05 -4.00 13.05
CA PHE A 179 -8.08 -5.02 12.86
C PHE A 179 -7.69 -5.96 11.71
N GLU A 180 -8.30 -7.15 11.70
CA GLU A 180 -8.18 -8.10 10.61
C GLU A 180 -9.53 -8.22 9.91
N SER A 181 -9.52 -8.39 8.59
CA SER A 181 -10.74 -8.54 7.80
C SER A 181 -10.52 -9.56 6.68
N CYS A 182 -11.61 -10.08 6.13
CA CYS A 182 -11.58 -10.91 4.94
C CYS A 182 -12.46 -10.28 3.85
N THR A 183 -11.93 -10.14 2.64
CA THR A 183 -12.74 -9.78 1.47
C THR A 183 -13.08 -11.04 0.69
N LEU A 184 -14.38 -11.37 0.64
CA LEU A 184 -14.88 -12.43 -0.24
C LEU A 184 -14.82 -11.95 -1.69
N GLN A 185 -14.06 -12.67 -2.50
CA GLN A 185 -14.02 -12.51 -3.95
C GLN A 185 -14.42 -13.84 -4.61
N ALA A 186 -14.62 -13.81 -5.92
CA ALA A 186 -14.87 -15.03 -6.67
C ALA A 186 -14.29 -14.92 -8.08
N ALA A 187 -14.08 -16.06 -8.71
CA ALA A 187 -13.73 -16.16 -10.11
C ALA A 187 -14.55 -17.28 -10.78
N GLN A 188 -14.59 -17.29 -12.11
CA GLN A 188 -15.14 -18.43 -12.85
C GLN A 188 -14.25 -19.67 -12.64
N GLU A 189 -14.85 -20.86 -12.71
CA GLU A 189 -14.07 -22.11 -12.71
C GLU A 189 -12.93 -22.08 -13.74
N GLY A 190 -11.73 -22.49 -13.31
CA GLY A 190 -10.53 -22.46 -14.14
C GLY A 190 -9.79 -21.12 -14.20
N VAL A 191 -10.31 -20.06 -13.56
CA VAL A 191 -9.59 -18.80 -13.37
C VAL A 191 -8.95 -18.81 -11.99
N ALA A 192 -7.61 -18.82 -11.96
CA ALA A 192 -6.85 -18.67 -10.73
C ALA A 192 -6.80 -17.19 -10.32
N VAL A 193 -6.96 -16.92 -9.02
CA VAL A 193 -6.67 -15.61 -8.42
C VAL A 193 -5.27 -15.70 -7.83
N THR A 194 -4.36 -14.87 -8.34
CA THR A 194 -2.94 -14.87 -7.95
C THR A 194 -2.52 -13.57 -7.28
N GLY A 195 -3.43 -12.60 -7.17
CA GLY A 195 -3.13 -11.35 -6.50
C GLY A 195 -4.35 -10.62 -5.95
N ALA A 196 -4.06 -9.57 -5.20
CA ALA A 196 -5.02 -8.63 -4.64
C ALA A 196 -4.53 -7.20 -4.89
N GLU A 197 -5.44 -6.29 -5.20
CA GLU A 197 -5.10 -4.88 -5.44
C GLU A 197 -5.80 -3.92 -4.48
N PHE A 198 -5.08 -2.85 -4.12
CA PHE A 198 -5.62 -1.65 -3.48
C PHE A 198 -5.58 -0.50 -4.47
N GLY A 199 -6.77 0.01 -4.83
CA GLY A 199 -6.95 1.11 -5.79
C GLY A 199 -8.02 2.13 -5.38
N ASP A 200 -8.38 2.16 -4.10
CA ASP A 200 -9.55 2.90 -3.59
C ASP A 200 -9.33 4.41 -3.42
N SER A 201 -8.11 4.92 -3.63
CA SER A 201 -7.82 6.35 -3.63
C SER A 201 -7.53 6.86 -5.05
N GLU A 202 -7.75 8.16 -5.28
CA GLU A 202 -7.43 8.80 -6.57
C GLU A 202 -5.94 8.64 -6.96
N GLU A 203 -5.05 8.50 -5.97
CA GLU A 203 -3.62 8.31 -6.21
C GLU A 203 -3.28 6.90 -6.72
N TYR A 204 -4.04 5.89 -6.27
CA TYR A 204 -3.81 4.48 -6.61
C TYR A 204 -4.74 3.97 -7.71
N SER A 205 -5.74 4.73 -8.15
CA SER A 205 -6.76 4.22 -9.09
C SER A 205 -6.20 3.84 -10.47
N ASP A 206 -5.17 4.55 -10.95
CA ASP A 206 -4.52 4.26 -12.24
C ASP A 206 -3.34 3.29 -12.11
N ASN A 207 -2.68 3.27 -10.95
CA ASN A 207 -1.52 2.43 -10.66
C ASN A 207 -1.69 1.85 -9.25
N PRO A 208 -2.49 0.79 -9.09
CA PRO A 208 -2.78 0.24 -7.78
C PRO A 208 -1.54 -0.41 -7.17
N ILE A 209 -1.55 -0.56 -5.85
CA ILE A 209 -0.60 -1.46 -5.18
C ILE A 209 -1.13 -2.88 -5.35
N VAL A 210 -0.25 -3.82 -5.69
CA VAL A 210 -0.60 -5.21 -5.96
C VAL A 210 0.18 -6.14 -5.05
N TRP A 211 -0.51 -7.06 -4.39
CA TRP A 211 0.08 -8.19 -3.68
C TRP A 211 -0.06 -9.46 -4.51
N THR A 212 1.00 -10.25 -4.62
CA THR A 212 1.01 -11.56 -5.31
C THR A 212 1.49 -12.69 -4.40
N ALA A 213 0.89 -13.88 -4.56
CA ALA A 213 1.15 -15.07 -3.76
C ALA A 213 2.32 -15.93 -4.30
#